data_AF-A0A1X7AH13-F1
#
_entry.id   AF-A0A1X7AH13-F1
#
_cell.length_a   1.000
_cell.length_b   1.000
_cell.length_c   1.000
_cell.angle_alpha   90.00
_cell.angle_beta   90.00
_cell.angle_gamma   90.00
#
_symmetry.space_group_name_H-M   'P 1'
#
loop_
_entity.id
_entity.type
_entity.pdbx_description
1 polymer ?
#
loop_
_entity_poly.entity_id
_entity_poly.type
_entity_poly.pdbx_seq_one_letter_code
_entity_poly.pdbx_strand_id
1 'polypeptide(L)'
;MSQTHPYKYYLLNAHQPCLWFHLDNPEHTLDIHQLCQFSGPTSPTFHPEDDLATDQPIALIEHITALHHPDKLPGSKHLGTLLYFGGNLADSLMHWLMARQRAPEIWLFPEYDDVGMANWLKLKSAIPHAQLFIPDDIEQRFKTAQHSSKPRRWEDHPLLDSNNLKKTNDAGVLQILELVNTYGYALSQSDLISS
;
A
#
# COMPACT_ATOMS: atom_id res chain seq x y z
N MET A 1 -24.22 3.62 -21.31
CA MET A 1 -22.85 3.99 -20.87
C MET A 1 -22.91 4.20 -19.37
N SER A 2 -22.00 3.62 -18.59
CA SER A 2 -21.86 3.99 -17.17
C SER A 2 -21.10 5.31 -17.09
N GLN A 3 -21.62 6.30 -16.35
CA GLN A 3 -20.87 7.52 -16.07
C GLN A 3 -19.86 7.23 -14.97
N THR A 4 -18.61 6.98 -15.35
CA THR A 4 -17.49 6.90 -14.40
C THR A 4 -17.26 8.28 -13.79
N HIS A 5 -17.74 8.49 -12.57
CA HIS A 5 -17.44 9.70 -11.79
C HIS A 5 -15.91 9.87 -11.75
N PRO A 6 -15.34 11.06 -12.08
CA PRO A 6 -13.90 11.20 -12.23
C PRO A 6 -13.21 11.17 -10.85
N TYR A 7 -13.81 11.79 -9.85
CA TYR A 7 -13.38 11.76 -8.46
C TYR A 7 -13.34 10.35 -7.86
N LYS A 8 -12.38 10.13 -6.98
CA LYS A 8 -12.19 8.94 -6.14
C LYS A 8 -12.00 9.37 -4.68
N TYR A 9 -12.13 8.39 -3.79
CA TYR A 9 -12.01 8.57 -2.35
C TYR A 9 -11.12 7.45 -1.82
N TYR A 10 -9.96 7.82 -1.27
CA TYR A 10 -9.04 6.90 -0.60
C TYR A 10 -8.93 7.32 0.86
N LEU A 11 -8.98 6.35 1.77
CA LEU A 11 -8.87 6.64 3.20
C LEU A 11 -7.40 6.87 3.56
N LEU A 12 -7.12 8.01 4.17
CA LEU A 12 -5.82 8.40 4.70
C LEU A 12 -5.83 8.35 6.23
N ASN A 13 -4.71 7.96 6.82
CA ASN A 13 -4.42 8.28 8.22
C ASN A 13 -2.97 8.74 8.37
N ALA A 14 -2.73 9.70 9.26
CA ALA A 14 -1.39 10.11 9.61
C ALA A 14 -0.76 9.13 10.62
N HIS A 15 0.53 8.85 10.48
CA HIS A 15 1.33 8.24 11.55
C HIS A 15 2.04 9.31 12.40
N GLN A 16 2.42 10.43 11.78
CA GLN A 16 3.13 11.54 12.42
C GLN A 16 2.55 12.88 11.93
N PRO A 17 2.88 14.03 12.55
CA PRO A 17 2.49 15.35 12.05
C PRO A 17 2.87 15.52 10.58
N CYS A 18 1.86 15.53 9.71
CA CYS A 18 2.01 15.41 8.26
C CYS A 18 1.21 16.50 7.56
N LEU A 19 1.92 17.39 6.87
CA LEU A 19 1.32 18.40 6.02
C LEU A 19 1.24 17.89 4.58
N TRP A 20 0.06 18.04 4.00
CA TRP A 20 -0.14 17.95 2.55
C TRP A 20 -0.28 19.36 2.00
N PHE A 21 0.05 19.56 0.73
CA PHE A 21 -0.02 20.86 0.07
C PHE A 21 -0.31 20.71 -1.43
N HIS A 22 -0.82 21.77 -2.02
CA HIS A 22 -0.99 21.90 -3.47
C HIS A 22 0.37 22.20 -4.12
N LEU A 23 0.86 21.35 -5.03
CA LEU A 23 2.13 21.59 -5.75
C LEU A 23 2.13 22.91 -6.54
N ASP A 24 0.97 23.33 -7.04
CA ASP A 24 0.80 24.58 -7.79
C ASP A 24 0.55 25.79 -6.87
N ASN A 25 0.33 25.57 -5.56
CA ASN A 25 0.27 26.61 -4.53
C ASN A 25 0.67 26.07 -3.13
N PRO A 26 1.98 25.96 -2.83
CA PRO A 26 2.45 25.32 -1.60
C PRO A 26 2.10 26.03 -0.29
N GLU A 27 1.63 27.28 -0.34
CA GLU A 27 1.12 28.00 0.85
C GLU A 27 -0.25 27.46 1.31
N HIS A 28 -0.99 26.80 0.42
CA HIS A 28 -2.25 26.12 0.75
C HIS A 28 -1.97 24.73 1.32
N THR A 29 -1.69 24.67 2.62
CA THR A 29 -1.42 23.44 3.37
C THR A 29 -2.69 22.83 3.98
N LEU A 30 -2.64 21.51 4.20
CA LEU A 30 -3.68 20.70 4.80
C LEU A 30 -3.03 19.77 5.84
N ASP A 31 -3.28 20.01 7.13
CA ASP A 31 -2.78 19.15 8.20
C ASP A 31 -3.64 17.88 8.30
N ILE A 32 -3.21 16.83 7.58
CA ILE A 32 -3.85 15.51 7.59
C ILE A 32 -3.80 14.89 9.00
N HIS A 33 -2.75 15.18 9.78
CA HIS A 33 -2.62 14.68 11.14
C HIS A 33 -3.64 15.32 12.09
N GLN A 34 -3.81 16.65 12.06
CA GLN A 34 -4.85 17.34 12.83
C GLN A 34 -6.26 16.88 12.45
N LEU A 35 -6.53 16.69 11.16
CA LEU A 35 -7.79 16.12 10.68
C LEU A 35 -8.00 14.71 11.24
N CYS A 36 -7.01 13.83 11.12
CA CYS A 36 -7.11 12.45 11.59
C CYS A 36 -7.23 12.33 13.12
N GLN A 37 -6.63 13.22 13.90
CA GLN A 37 -6.87 13.31 15.34
C GLN A 37 -8.32 13.70 15.68
N PHE A 38 -9.00 14.45 14.82
CA PHE A 38 -10.38 14.91 15.04
C PHE A 38 -11.44 13.92 14.53
N SER A 39 -11.27 13.36 13.34
CA SER A 39 -12.27 12.48 12.68
C SER A 39 -11.95 10.98 12.74
N GLY A 40 -10.75 10.59 13.16
CA GLY A 40 -10.16 9.33 12.70
C GLY A 40 -9.78 9.42 11.21
N PRO A 41 -9.50 8.29 10.54
CA PRO A 41 -9.04 8.28 9.15
C PRO A 41 -9.95 9.10 8.21
N THR A 42 -9.33 10.00 7.46
CA THR A 42 -10.00 10.99 6.61
C THR A 42 -10.04 10.52 5.15
N SER A 43 -10.85 11.17 4.30
CA SER A 43 -10.81 10.95 2.86
C SER A 43 -10.89 12.29 2.13
N PRO A 44 -9.77 12.88 1.71
CA PRO A 44 -9.84 13.94 0.72
C PRO A 44 -10.42 13.38 -0.58
N THR A 45 -10.96 14.28 -1.41
CA THR A 45 -11.36 13.91 -2.77
C THR A 45 -10.10 13.82 -3.63
N PHE A 46 -10.01 12.79 -4.47
CA PHE A 46 -8.91 12.63 -5.42
C PHE A 46 -9.46 12.69 -6.86
N HIS A 47 -9.14 13.76 -7.58
CA HIS A 47 -9.19 13.83 -9.04
C HIS A 47 -7.82 13.40 -9.63
N PRO A 48 -7.76 12.74 -10.80
CA PRO A 48 -6.49 12.38 -11.41
C PRO A 48 -5.57 13.58 -11.70
N GLU A 49 -6.16 14.76 -11.94
CA GLU A 49 -5.44 16.01 -12.25
C GLU A 49 -5.08 16.84 -11.00
N ASP A 50 -5.58 16.47 -9.80
CA ASP A 50 -5.27 17.18 -8.56
C ASP A 50 -3.76 17.23 -8.32
N ASP A 51 -3.29 18.30 -7.70
CA ASP A 51 -1.89 18.61 -7.48
C ASP A 51 -1.43 18.40 -6.02
N LEU A 52 -2.30 17.85 -5.16
CA LEU A 52 -1.96 17.48 -3.78
C LEU A 52 -0.73 16.56 -3.71
N ALA A 53 0.18 16.88 -2.79
CA ALA A 53 1.39 16.14 -2.46
C ALA A 53 1.77 16.36 -0.97
N THR A 54 2.83 15.70 -0.50
CA THR A 54 3.44 15.91 0.82
C THR A 54 4.96 15.79 0.74
N ASP A 55 5.67 16.36 1.71
CA ASP A 55 7.12 16.25 1.88
C ASP A 55 7.55 14.99 2.66
N GLN A 56 6.59 14.14 3.07
CA GLN A 56 6.84 12.93 3.86
C GLN A 56 6.51 11.64 3.09
N PRO A 57 7.16 10.50 3.41
CA PRO A 57 6.85 9.20 2.79
C PRO A 57 5.38 8.78 2.95
N ILE A 58 4.80 8.25 1.86
CA ILE A 58 3.47 7.64 1.84
C ILE A 58 3.59 6.12 1.86
N ALA A 59 2.81 5.46 2.71
CA ALA A 59 2.62 4.01 2.71
C ALA A 59 1.26 3.64 2.10
N LEU A 60 1.26 2.92 0.99
CA LEU A 60 0.09 2.25 0.43
C LEU A 60 -0.17 0.97 1.25
N ILE A 61 -1.31 0.89 1.93
CA ILE A 61 -1.70 -0.25 2.78
C ILE A 61 -2.91 -0.99 2.21
N GLU A 62 -2.84 -2.33 2.19
CA GLU A 62 -3.88 -3.18 1.61
C GLU A 62 -5.04 -3.46 2.58
N HIS A 63 -4.77 -3.51 3.89
CA HIS A 63 -5.72 -3.96 4.90
C HIS A 63 -6.09 -2.84 5.89
N ILE A 64 -7.39 -2.59 6.07
CA ILE A 64 -7.88 -1.42 6.83
C ILE A 64 -7.44 -1.40 8.31
N THR A 65 -7.11 -2.54 8.91
CA THR A 65 -6.52 -2.61 10.27
C THR A 65 -5.22 -1.79 10.39
N ALA A 66 -4.39 -1.74 9.34
CA ALA A 66 -3.16 -0.94 9.35
C ALA A 66 -3.46 0.56 9.49
N LEU A 67 -4.56 1.01 8.89
CA LEU A 67 -5.03 2.40 8.95
C LEU A 67 -5.42 2.80 10.38
N HIS A 68 -5.89 1.86 11.20
CA HIS A 68 -6.27 2.12 12.60
C HIS A 68 -5.11 1.98 13.59
N HIS A 69 -4.00 1.35 13.19
CA HIS A 69 -2.84 1.07 14.05
C HIS A 69 -1.50 1.40 13.35
N PRO A 70 -1.29 2.64 12.87
CA PRO A 70 -0.08 3.02 12.14
C PRO A 70 1.22 2.74 12.93
N ASP A 71 1.19 2.99 14.24
CA ASP A 71 2.34 2.82 15.15
C ASP A 71 2.77 1.37 15.34
N LYS A 72 1.91 0.40 14.95
CA LYS A 72 2.19 -1.04 15.00
C LYS A 72 2.66 -1.60 13.66
N LEU A 73 2.52 -0.86 12.57
CA LEU A 73 3.01 -1.29 11.26
C LEU A 73 4.56 -1.31 11.31
N PRO A 74 5.24 -2.46 11.08
CA PRO A 74 6.69 -2.52 11.21
C PRO A 74 7.37 -1.53 10.27
N GLY A 75 8.47 -0.93 10.73
CA GLY A 75 9.19 0.09 9.95
C GLY A 75 8.46 1.42 9.78
N SER A 76 7.28 1.66 10.38
CA SER A 76 6.47 2.87 10.12
C SER A 76 7.09 4.20 10.52
N LYS A 77 8.14 4.22 11.34
CA LYS A 77 8.69 5.40 12.05
C LYS A 77 9.16 6.57 11.18
N HIS A 78 9.25 6.43 9.86
CA HIS A 78 9.55 7.51 8.90
C HIS A 78 8.39 7.85 7.97
N LEU A 79 7.24 7.20 8.11
CA LEU A 79 6.04 7.45 7.31
C LEU A 79 5.27 8.68 7.82
N GLY A 80 4.83 9.53 6.90
CA GLY A 80 3.89 10.61 7.20
C GLY A 80 2.44 10.11 7.17
N THR A 81 2.05 9.51 6.05
CA THR A 81 0.66 9.10 5.77
C THR A 81 0.55 7.67 5.29
N LEU A 82 -0.45 6.94 5.80
CA LEU A 82 -0.93 5.65 5.31
C LEU A 82 -2.15 5.88 4.40
N LEU A 83 -2.15 5.31 3.20
CA LEU A 83 -3.24 5.38 2.21
C LEU A 83 -3.80 3.98 1.96
N TYR A 84 -5.06 3.76 2.32
CA TYR A 84 -5.74 2.48 2.12
C TYR A 84 -6.30 2.34 0.70
N PHE A 85 -5.81 1.32 -0.03
CA PHE A 85 -6.20 1.06 -1.42
C PHE A 85 -7.16 -0.12 -1.59
N GLY A 86 -7.25 -1.04 -0.62
CA GLY A 86 -8.26 -2.10 -0.55
C GLY A 86 -8.16 -3.20 -1.63
N GLY A 87 -7.28 -4.17 -1.41
CA GLY A 87 -7.17 -5.38 -2.24
C GLY A 87 -6.38 -5.17 -3.54
N ASN A 88 -6.97 -4.60 -4.59
CA ASN A 88 -6.29 -4.39 -5.87
C ASN A 88 -5.97 -2.90 -6.09
N LEU A 89 -4.72 -2.57 -6.46
CA LEU A 89 -4.32 -1.21 -6.82
C LEU A 89 -5.11 -0.73 -8.05
N ALA A 90 -6.16 0.07 -7.80
CA ALA A 90 -7.04 0.60 -8.83
C ALA A 90 -6.28 1.50 -9.82
N ASP A 91 -6.63 1.42 -11.10
CA ASP A 91 -5.95 2.20 -12.15
C ASP A 91 -6.04 3.70 -11.92
N SER A 92 -7.09 4.19 -11.25
CA SER A 92 -7.23 5.60 -10.90
C SER A 92 -6.22 6.07 -9.85
N LEU A 93 -5.88 5.23 -8.86
CA LEU A 93 -4.80 5.50 -7.90
C LEU A 93 -3.45 5.50 -8.63
N MET A 94 -3.24 4.54 -9.53
CA MET A 94 -2.02 4.46 -10.35
C MET A 94 -1.83 5.73 -11.21
N HIS A 95 -2.85 6.16 -11.96
CA HIS A 95 -2.77 7.39 -12.75
C HIS A 95 -2.50 8.62 -11.87
N TRP A 96 -3.13 8.73 -10.70
CA TRP A 96 -2.89 9.86 -9.77
C TRP A 96 -1.46 9.89 -9.24
N LEU A 97 -0.91 8.74 -8.83
CA LEU A 97 0.49 8.60 -8.37
C LEU A 97 1.51 8.82 -9.49
N MET A 98 1.18 8.46 -10.74
CA MET A 98 2.05 8.63 -11.91
C MET A 98 2.05 10.07 -12.45
N ALA A 99 0.97 10.83 -12.28
CA ALA A 99 0.80 12.14 -12.92
C ALA A 99 1.73 13.23 -12.38
N ARG A 100 2.07 13.18 -11.07
CA ARG A 100 2.99 14.10 -10.38
C ARG A 100 3.69 13.35 -9.25
N GLN A 101 4.89 13.76 -8.85
CA GLN A 101 5.54 13.21 -7.66
C GLN A 101 4.75 13.62 -6.40
N ARG A 102 4.12 12.65 -5.73
CA ARG A 102 3.22 12.88 -4.57
C ARG A 102 3.91 12.92 -3.21
N ALA A 103 5.10 12.34 -3.14
CA ALA A 103 5.90 12.17 -1.93
C ALA A 103 7.39 12.00 -2.32
N PRO A 104 8.35 12.19 -1.40
CA PRO A 104 9.74 11.78 -1.62
C PRO A 104 9.87 10.25 -1.82
N GLU A 105 9.04 9.47 -1.11
CA GLU A 105 9.05 8.01 -1.13
C GLU A 105 7.62 7.45 -1.13
N ILE A 106 7.42 6.36 -1.88
CA ILE A 106 6.17 5.59 -1.90
C ILE A 106 6.49 4.15 -1.52
N TRP A 107 6.00 3.72 -0.35
CA TRP A 107 6.15 2.36 0.16
C TRP A 107 4.87 1.57 -0.08
N LEU A 108 4.99 0.31 -0.50
CA LEU A 108 3.89 -0.64 -0.52
C LEU A 108 4.02 -1.60 0.65
N PHE A 109 2.96 -1.63 1.47
CA PHE A 109 2.69 -2.65 2.45
C PHE A 109 1.50 -3.45 1.90
N PRO A 110 1.73 -4.64 1.31
CA PRO A 110 0.67 -5.49 0.79
C PRO A 110 0.19 -6.50 1.84
N GLU A 111 -0.75 -7.37 1.46
CA GLU A 111 -0.78 -8.73 1.99
C GLU A 111 0.39 -9.53 1.38
N TYR A 112 1.05 -10.43 2.12
CA TYR A 112 2.14 -11.26 1.55
C TYR A 112 1.58 -12.52 0.87
N ASP A 113 0.56 -12.30 0.03
CA ASP A 113 0.02 -13.26 -0.92
C ASP A 113 0.40 -12.88 -2.36
N ASP A 114 -0.06 -13.70 -3.30
CA ASP A 114 0.25 -13.57 -4.72
C ASP A 114 -0.52 -12.41 -5.41
N VAL A 115 -1.59 -11.90 -4.78
CA VAL A 115 -2.30 -10.68 -5.20
C VAL A 115 -1.51 -9.44 -4.76
N GLY A 116 -1.07 -9.41 -3.50
CA GLY A 116 -0.19 -8.37 -2.97
C GLY A 116 1.13 -8.24 -3.75
N MET A 117 1.73 -9.37 -4.14
CA MET A 117 2.92 -9.36 -5.02
C MET A 117 2.61 -8.93 -6.46
N ALA A 118 1.40 -9.21 -6.99
CA ALA A 118 0.98 -8.68 -8.29
C ALA A 118 0.74 -7.15 -8.24
N ASN A 119 0.18 -6.63 -7.14
CA ASN A 119 0.09 -5.19 -6.87
C ASN A 119 1.49 -4.55 -6.84
N TRP A 120 2.47 -5.18 -6.20
CA TRP A 120 3.85 -4.68 -6.19
C TRP A 120 4.45 -4.58 -7.59
N LEU A 121 4.35 -5.63 -8.42
CA LEU A 121 4.86 -5.57 -9.80
C LEU A 121 4.16 -4.50 -10.64
N LYS A 122 2.85 -4.29 -10.43
CA LYS A 122 2.09 -3.19 -11.06
C LYS A 122 2.60 -1.82 -10.62
N LEU A 123 2.83 -1.62 -9.32
CA LEU A 123 3.33 -0.38 -8.74
C LEU A 123 4.74 -0.07 -9.26
N LYS A 124 5.68 -1.03 -9.14
CA LYS A 124 7.09 -0.85 -9.52
C LYS A 124 7.28 -0.58 -11.01
N SER A 125 6.45 -1.20 -11.87
CA SER A 125 6.47 -0.96 -13.32
C SER A 125 6.07 0.47 -13.69
N ALA A 126 5.16 1.06 -12.91
CA ALA A 126 4.69 2.44 -13.09
C ALA A 126 5.55 3.49 -12.37
N ILE A 127 6.12 3.12 -11.21
CA ILE A 127 6.84 3.99 -10.29
C ILE A 127 8.14 3.27 -9.87
N PRO A 128 9.22 3.37 -10.66
CA PRO A 128 10.43 2.56 -10.45
C PRO A 128 11.20 2.85 -9.13
N HIS A 129 10.88 3.96 -8.46
CA HIS A 129 11.42 4.37 -7.17
C HIS A 129 10.49 4.04 -5.98
N ALA A 130 9.35 3.40 -6.23
CA ALA A 130 8.55 2.83 -5.15
C ALA A 130 9.31 1.68 -4.47
N GLN A 131 8.99 1.41 -3.21
CA GLN A 131 9.66 0.42 -2.36
C GLN A 131 8.65 -0.62 -1.84
N LEU A 132 9.00 -1.90 -1.87
CA LEU A 132 8.22 -2.95 -1.21
C LEU A 132 8.71 -3.07 0.23
N PHE A 133 7.81 -2.96 1.19
CA PHE A 133 8.15 -3.26 2.56
C PHE A 133 8.18 -4.78 2.78
N ILE A 134 9.32 -5.29 3.25
CA ILE A 134 9.48 -6.66 3.76
C ILE A 134 10.15 -6.55 5.13
N PRO A 135 9.55 -7.06 6.22
CA PRO A 135 10.19 -7.12 7.53
C PRO A 135 11.47 -7.96 7.54
N ASP A 136 12.49 -7.55 8.29
CA ASP A 136 13.72 -8.35 8.50
C ASP A 136 13.42 -9.73 9.11
N ASP A 137 12.33 -9.85 9.87
CA ASP A 137 11.87 -11.07 10.53
C ASP A 137 10.79 -11.84 9.74
N ILE A 138 10.59 -11.55 8.45
CA ILE A 138 9.48 -12.09 7.63
C ILE A 138 9.39 -13.63 7.66
N GLU A 139 10.50 -14.36 7.56
CA GLU A 139 10.51 -15.83 7.62
C GLU A 139 10.03 -16.33 9.00
N GLN A 140 10.39 -15.62 10.07
CA GLN A 140 9.95 -15.95 11.42
C GLN A 140 8.46 -15.65 11.63
N ARG A 141 7.94 -14.57 11.03
CA ARG A 141 6.49 -14.27 11.01
C ARG A 141 5.71 -15.38 10.30
N PHE A 142 6.17 -15.82 9.14
CA PHE A 142 5.62 -16.98 8.43
C PHE A 142 5.61 -18.23 9.32
N LYS A 143 6.72 -18.57 10.00
CA LYS A 143 6.77 -19.72 10.95
C LYS A 143 5.71 -19.66 12.05
N THR A 144 5.36 -18.47 12.54
CA THR A 144 4.42 -18.28 13.65
C THR A 144 2.96 -18.11 13.25
N ALA A 145 2.64 -17.75 12.01
CA ALA A 145 1.29 -17.36 11.57
C ALA A 145 0.31 -18.54 11.31
N GLN A 146 0.57 -19.72 11.87
CA GLN A 146 -0.11 -21.00 11.56
C GLN A 146 -1.64 -21.05 11.82
N HIS A 147 -2.24 -19.99 12.36
CA HIS A 147 -3.66 -19.97 12.79
C HIS A 147 -4.48 -18.80 12.21
N SER A 148 -3.85 -17.82 11.57
CA SER A 148 -4.49 -16.63 10.95
C SER A 148 -4.39 -16.62 9.43
N SER A 149 -3.44 -17.37 8.87
CA SER A 149 -3.05 -17.34 7.46
C SER A 149 -4.14 -17.81 6.47
N LYS A 150 -4.28 -17.12 5.33
CA LYS A 150 -5.18 -17.55 4.24
C LYS A 150 -4.63 -18.82 3.56
N PRO A 151 -5.46 -19.85 3.30
CA PRO A 151 -5.06 -20.94 2.42
C PRO A 151 -4.86 -20.42 1.00
N ARG A 152 -3.78 -20.89 0.36
CA ARG A 152 -3.31 -20.50 -0.99
C ARG A 152 -4.40 -20.64 -2.07
N ARG A 153 -4.43 -19.69 -3.02
CA ARG A 153 -5.42 -19.60 -4.12
C ARG A 153 -4.79 -19.34 -5.49
N TRP A 154 -3.70 -20.04 -5.79
CA TRP A 154 -2.84 -19.84 -6.97
C TRP A 154 -3.49 -20.01 -8.36
N GLU A 155 -4.71 -20.56 -8.47
CA GLU A 155 -5.17 -21.21 -9.72
C GLU A 155 -6.19 -20.39 -10.55
N ASP A 156 -7.03 -19.55 -9.94
CA ASP A 156 -8.13 -18.84 -10.62
C ASP A 156 -8.03 -17.30 -10.65
N HIS A 157 -7.07 -16.66 -9.97
CA HIS A 157 -7.10 -15.20 -9.82
C HIS A 157 -6.54 -14.46 -11.06
N PRO A 158 -7.30 -13.54 -11.71
CA PRO A 158 -6.90 -12.95 -13.00
C PRO A 158 -5.56 -12.18 -13.00
N LEU A 159 -5.12 -11.67 -11.86
CA LEU A 159 -3.81 -11.00 -11.75
C LEU A 159 -2.62 -11.97 -11.82
N LEU A 160 -2.81 -13.25 -11.50
CA LEU A 160 -1.77 -14.28 -11.60
C LEU A 160 -1.49 -14.70 -13.04
N ASP A 161 -2.52 -14.62 -13.89
CA ASP A 161 -2.42 -14.93 -15.31
C ASP A 161 -1.96 -13.74 -16.17
N SER A 162 -1.78 -12.56 -15.56
CA SER A 162 -1.18 -11.36 -16.17
C SER A 162 0.31 -11.49 -16.53
N ASN A 163 0.82 -12.74 -16.65
CA ASN A 163 2.15 -13.15 -17.11
C ASN A 163 3.37 -12.69 -16.30
N ASN A 164 3.26 -11.63 -15.48
CA ASN A 164 4.39 -11.00 -14.81
C ASN A 164 4.88 -11.79 -13.60
N LEU A 165 3.97 -12.27 -12.73
CA LEU A 165 4.36 -12.99 -11.51
C LEU A 165 5.13 -14.28 -11.81
N LYS A 166 4.71 -15.01 -12.86
CA LYS A 166 5.33 -16.26 -13.34
C LYS A 166 6.65 -16.05 -14.09
N LYS A 167 7.09 -14.80 -14.31
CA LYS A 167 8.28 -14.43 -15.11
C LYS A 167 9.16 -13.34 -14.47
N THR A 168 8.87 -12.98 -13.22
CA THR A 168 9.59 -11.89 -12.53
C THR A 168 10.96 -12.36 -12.04
N ASN A 169 11.93 -11.45 -12.09
CA ASN A 169 13.22 -11.60 -11.42
C ASN A 169 13.31 -10.66 -10.19
N ASP A 170 12.18 -10.11 -9.72
CA ASP A 170 12.13 -9.26 -8.53
C ASP A 170 12.39 -10.09 -7.27
N ALA A 171 13.53 -9.86 -6.63
CA ALA A 171 13.98 -10.65 -5.48
C ALA A 171 12.99 -10.65 -4.30
N GLY A 172 12.27 -9.54 -4.08
CA GLY A 172 11.24 -9.45 -3.04
C GLY A 172 10.04 -10.35 -3.34
N VAL A 173 9.54 -10.34 -4.58
CA VAL A 173 8.48 -11.28 -5.00
C VAL A 173 8.94 -12.73 -4.89
N LEU A 174 10.16 -13.04 -5.35
CA LEU A 174 10.68 -14.41 -5.31
C LEU A 174 10.83 -14.92 -3.87
N GLN A 175 11.33 -14.09 -2.95
CA GLN A 175 11.41 -14.40 -1.51
C GLN A 175 10.03 -14.69 -0.92
N ILE A 176 9.04 -13.83 -1.15
CA ILE A 176 7.68 -14.03 -0.62
C ILE A 176 7.03 -15.27 -1.23
N LEU A 177 7.19 -15.51 -2.53
CA LEU A 177 6.66 -16.72 -3.17
C LEU A 177 7.37 -18.00 -2.67
N GLU A 178 8.66 -17.97 -2.37
CA GLU A 178 9.36 -19.09 -1.75
C GLU A 178 8.75 -19.39 -0.37
N LEU A 179 8.56 -18.38 0.48
CA LEU A 179 7.90 -18.54 1.80
C LEU A 179 6.47 -19.10 1.67
N VAL A 180 5.64 -18.57 0.78
CA VAL A 180 4.27 -19.07 0.55
C VAL A 180 4.27 -20.52 0.03
N ASN A 181 5.25 -20.92 -0.79
CA ASN A 181 5.41 -22.31 -1.21
C ASN A 181 5.91 -23.21 -0.07
N THR A 182 6.83 -22.74 0.78
CA THR A 182 7.40 -23.51 1.90
C THR A 182 6.39 -23.75 3.03
N TYR A 183 5.60 -22.75 3.40
CA TYR A 183 4.64 -22.84 4.51
C TYR A 183 3.23 -23.24 4.05
N GLY A 184 2.91 -23.11 2.75
CA GLY A 184 1.63 -23.52 2.16
C GLY A 184 0.49 -22.50 2.29
N TYR A 185 0.78 -21.33 2.86
CA TYR A 185 -0.17 -20.25 3.13
C TYR A 185 0.49 -18.89 3.00
N ALA A 186 -0.32 -17.82 2.96
CA ALA A 186 0.15 -16.45 2.93
C ALA A 186 0.04 -15.76 4.30
N LEU A 187 0.98 -14.86 4.57
CA LEU A 187 0.99 -13.98 5.75
C LEU A 187 0.15 -12.72 5.47
N SER A 188 -0.81 -12.40 6.33
CA SER A 188 -1.62 -11.19 6.17
C SER A 188 -0.90 -9.94 6.69
N GLN A 189 -1.36 -8.77 6.25
CA GLN A 189 -0.93 -7.50 6.82
C GLN A 189 -1.36 -7.36 8.30
N SER A 190 -2.45 -8.02 8.70
CA SER A 190 -2.87 -8.03 10.11
C SER A 190 -1.89 -8.80 11.00
N ASP A 191 -1.13 -9.76 10.47
CA ASP A 191 -0.06 -10.46 11.19
C ASP A 191 1.21 -9.60 11.38
N LEU A 192 1.36 -8.51 10.62
CA LEU A 192 2.39 -7.49 10.91
C LEU A 192 2.05 -6.66 12.16
N ILE A 193 0.76 -6.41 12.38
CA ILE A 193 0.20 -5.48 13.39
C ILE A 193 0.00 -6.16 14.75
N SER A 194 -0.04 -7.50 14.76
CA SER A 194 -0.47 -8.31 15.91
C SER A 194 0.69 -8.94 16.70
N SER A 195 1.95 -8.59 16.36
CA SER A 195 3.17 -9.05 17.03
C SER A 195 3.68 -8.07 18.08
#